data_AF-A0A414ATT7-F1
#
_entry.id   AF-A0A414ATT7-F1
#
_cell.length_a   1.000
_cell.length_b   1.000
_cell.length_c   1.000
_cell.angle_alpha   90.00
_cell.angle_beta   90.00
_cell.angle_gamma   90.00
#
_symmetry.space_group_name_H-M   'P 1'
#
loop_
_entity.id
_entity.type
_entity.pdbx_description
1 polymer ?
#
loop_
_entity_poly.entity_id
_entity_poly.type
_entity_poly.pdbx_seq_one_letter_code
_entity_poly.pdbx_strand_id
1 'polypeptide(L)' 'MKLLISISATITAILLISTLICGLWMKSVPMVTANNISFHMNCGVTSICLFFITMILILIQNRKERKK' A
#
# COMPACT_ATOMS: atom_id res chain seq x y z
N MET A 1 -12.00 -7.08 13.89
CA MET A 1 -11.28 -7.59 12.70
C MET A 1 -11.76 -6.92 11.43
N LYS A 2 -13.07 -6.93 11.11
CA LYS A 2 -13.63 -6.24 9.92
C LYS A 2 -13.23 -4.76 9.83
N LEU A 3 -13.29 -4.04 10.96
CA LEU A 3 -12.90 -2.62 11.06
C LEU A 3 -11.38 -2.41 10.84
N LEU A 4 -10.53 -3.25 11.44
CA LEU A 4 -9.08 -3.22 11.26
C LEU A 4 -8.68 -3.51 9.80
N ILE A 5 -9.32 -4.49 9.16
CA ILE A 5 -9.09 -4.80 7.74
C ILE A 5 -9.50 -3.62 6.87
N SER A 6 -10.67 -3.03 7.13
CA SER A 6 -11.16 -1.86 6.38
C SER A 6 -10.19 -0.68 6.47
N ILE A 7 -9.67 -0.39 7.67
CA ILE A 7 -8.66 0.68 7.88
C ILE A 7 -7.38 0.34 7.11
N SER A 8 -6.84 -0.89 7.26
CA SER A 8 -5.61 -1.29 6.59
C SER A 8 -5.73 -1.26 5.05
N ALA A 9 -6.87 -1.67 4.51
CA ALA A 9 -7.15 -1.63 3.08
C ALA A 9 -7.25 -0.19 2.57
N THR A 10 -7.92 0.69 3.33
CA THR A 10 -8.03 2.13 2.99
C THR A 10 -6.67 2.80 2.97
N ILE A 11 -5.84 2.57 3.99
CA ILE A 11 -4.46 3.09 4.05
C ILE A 11 -3.64 2.57 2.87
N THR A 12 -3.73 1.27 2.55
CA THR A 12 -3.03 0.67 1.42
C THR A 12 -3.45 1.30 0.09
N ALA A 13 -4.75 1.55 -0.11
CA ALA A 13 -5.27 2.20 -1.30
C ALA A 13 -4.75 3.64 -1.45
N ILE A 14 -4.74 4.42 -0.37
CA ILE A 14 -4.17 5.78 -0.36
C ILE A 14 -2.68 5.76 -0.70
N LEU A 15 -1.91 4.84 -0.11
CA LEU A 15 -0.49 4.68 -0.42
C LEU A 15 -0.26 4.29 -1.89
N LEU A 16 -1.07 3.40 -2.46
CA LEU A 16 -0.98 3.02 -3.87
C LEU A 16 -1.25 4.21 -4.79
N ILE A 17 -2.31 4.97 -4.51
CA ILE A 17 -2.66 6.18 -5.28
C ILE A 17 -1.52 7.20 -5.19
N SER A 18 -0.97 7.41 -4.00
CA SER A 18 0.18 8.29 -3.82
C SER A 18 1.39 7.80 -4.63
N THR A 19 1.73 6.52 -4.57
CA THR A 19 2.84 5.91 -5.33
C THR A 19 2.65 6.06 -6.84
N LEU A 20 1.43 5.87 -7.34
CA LEU A 20 1.07 6.04 -8.76
C LEU A 20 1.19 7.50 -9.20
N ILE A 21 0.67 8.45 -8.42
CA ILE A 21 0.78 9.89 -8.70
C ILE A 21 2.27 10.28 -8.72
N CYS A 22 3.08 9.82 -7.76
CA CYS A 22 4.51 10.07 -7.72
C CYS A 22 5.24 9.47 -8.94
N GLY A 23 4.87 8.27 -9.37
CA GLY A 23 5.45 7.62 -10.55
C GLY A 23 5.09 8.34 -11.85
N LEU A 24 3.82 8.75 -12.00
CA LEU A 24 3.34 9.54 -13.14
C LEU A 24 4.00 10.91 -13.18
N TRP A 25 4.15 11.57 -12.02
CA TRP A 25 4.85 12.84 -11.89
C TRP A 25 6.31 12.72 -12.33
N MET A 26 7.04 11.70 -11.84
CA MET A 26 8.43 11.44 -12.27
C MET A 26 8.55 11.19 -13.77
N LYS A 27 7.56 10.56 -14.41
CA LYS A 27 7.53 10.38 -15.88
C LYS A 27 7.34 11.70 -16.63
N SER A 28 6.65 12.68 -16.03
CA SER A 28 6.37 13.98 -16.67
C SER A 28 7.45 15.04 -16.48
N VAL A 29 8.34 14.90 -15.49
CA VAL A 29 9.44 15.85 -15.28
C VAL A 29 10.74 15.38 -15.96
N PRO A 30 11.47 16.29 -16.65
CA PRO A 30 12.70 15.93 -17.35
C PRO A 30 13.90 15.70 -16.41
N MET A 31 13.81 16.12 -15.16
CA MET A 31 14.87 15.99 -14.14
C MET A 31 14.37 15.15 -12.97
N VAL A 32 14.64 13.86 -13.03
CA VAL A 32 14.41 12.92 -11.93
C VAL A 32 15.65 12.93 -11.04
N THR A 33 15.58 13.61 -9.90
CA THR A 33 16.63 13.60 -8.88
C THR A 33 16.55 12.32 -8.03
N ALA A 34 17.69 11.89 -7.47
CA ALA A 34 17.78 10.71 -6.60
C ALA A 34 16.78 10.73 -5.42
N ASN A 35 16.47 11.93 -4.92
CA ASN A 35 15.47 12.13 -3.88
C ASN A 35 14.05 11.68 -4.31
N ASN A 36 13.65 11.98 -5.54
CA ASN A 36 12.31 11.65 -6.06
C ASN A 36 12.15 10.13 -6.22
N ILE A 37 13.22 9.46 -6.67
CA ILE A 37 13.27 8.00 -6.80
C ILE A 37 13.21 7.35 -5.42
N SER A 38 13.98 7.84 -4.45
CA SER A 38 13.97 7.31 -3.09
C SER A 38 12.59 7.43 -2.44
N PHE A 39 11.88 8.55 -2.66
CA PHE A 39 10.53 8.75 -2.15
C PHE A 39 9.52 7.78 -2.77
N HIS A 40 9.55 7.60 -4.10
CA HIS A 40 8.69 6.64 -4.79
C HIS A 40 8.96 5.20 -4.34
N MET A 41 10.23 4.84 -4.19
CA MET A 41 10.63 3.50 -3.77
C MET A 41 10.21 3.23 -2.32
N ASN A 42 10.31 4.22 -1.43
CA ASN A 42 9.84 4.09 -0.06
C ASN A 42 8.30 3.95 0.03
N CYS A 43 7.54 4.74 -0.76
CA CYS A 43 6.09 4.59 -0.87
C CYS A 43 5.69 3.22 -1.45
N GLY A 44 6.39 2.75 -2.48
CA GLY A 44 6.15 1.44 -3.07
C GLY A 44 6.40 0.30 -2.09
N VAL A 45 7.55 0.30 -1.41
CA VAL A 45 7.91 -0.72 -0.41
C VAL A 45 6.92 -0.73 0.77
N THR A 46 6.57 0.44 1.30
CA THR A 46 5.62 0.53 2.41
C THR A 46 4.23 0.04 2.00
N SER A 47 3.79 0.33 0.77
CA SER A 47 2.53 -0.17 0.22
C SER A 47 2.51 -1.70 0.08
N ILE A 48 3.58 -2.30 -0.43
CA ILE A 48 3.73 -3.76 -0.55
C ILE A 48 3.69 -4.42 0.83
N CYS A 49 4.43 -3.90 1.80
CA CYS A 49 4.41 -4.41 3.18
C CYS A 49 3.01 -4.36 3.79
N LEU A 50 2.30 -3.22 3.65
CA LEU A 50 0.92 -3.06 4.12
C LEU A 50 -0.05 -4.01 3.42
N PHE A 51 0.14 -4.28 2.13
CA PHE A 51 -0.66 -5.24 1.38
C PHE A 51 -0.51 -6.67 1.95
N PHE A 52 0.71 -7.12 2.23
CA PHE A 52 0.94 -8.43 2.84
C PHE A 52 0.31 -8.54 4.24
N ILE A 53 0.45 -7.49 5.06
CA ILE A 53 -0.19 -7.44 6.38
C ILE A 53 -1.71 -7.55 6.26
N THR A 54 -2.30 -6.82 5.30
CA THR A 54 -3.74 -6.84 5.04
C THR A 54 -4.20 -8.22 4.57
N MET A 55 -3.44 -8.89 3.70
CA MET A 55 -3.71 -10.27 3.28
C MET A 55 -3.72 -11.26 4.45
N ILE A 56 -2.73 -11.18 5.35
CA ILE A 56 -2.66 -12.02 6.54
C ILE A 56 -3.87 -11.78 7.45
N LEU A 57 -4.25 -10.53 7.66
CA LEU A 57 -5.43 -10.17 8.47
C LEU A 57 -6.73 -10.73 7.87
N ILE A 58 -6.89 -10.69 6.55
CA ILE A 58 -8.03 -11.28 5.83
C ILE A 58 -8.05 -12.80 6.00
N LEU A 59 -6.91 -13.47 5.84
CA LEU A 59 -6.80 -14.92 6.05
C LEU A 59 -7.19 -15.33 7.47
N ILE A 60 -6.73 -14.59 8.48
CA ILE A 60 -7.08 -14.82 9.88
C ILE A 60 -8.59 -14.63 10.09
N GLN A 61 -9.18 -13.57 9.52
CA GLN A 61 -10.62 -13.35 9.63
C GLN A 61 -11.43 -14.47 8.96
N ASN A 62 -11.06 -14.90 7.76
CA ASN A 62 -11.75 -16.00 7.07
C ASN A 62 -11.64 -17.31 7.84
N ARG A 63 -10.48 -17.60 8.44
CA ARG A 63 -10.28 -18.76 9.32
C ARG A 63 -11.16 -18.67 10.58
N LYS A 64 -11.37 -17.47 11.11
CA LYS A 64 -12.24 -17.24 12.28
C LYS A 64 -13.71 -17.43 11.93
N GLU A 65 -14.19 -16.89 10.81
CA GLU A 65 -15.59 -17.07 10.37
C GLU A 65 -15.89 -18.55 10.05
N ARG A 66 -14.92 -19.32 9.52
CA ARG A 66 -15.09 -20.77 9.25
C ARG A 66 -15.12 -21.66 10.50
N LYS A 67 -14.70 -21.15 11.67
CA LYS A 67 -14.69 -21.88 12.94
C LYS A 67 -15.91 -21.55 13.82
N LYS A 68 -16.77 -20.63 13.37
CA LYS A 68 -17.97 -20.17 14.08
C LYS A 68 -19.19 -20.82 13.45
#